data_AF-A0A8B8FUH2-F1
#
_entry.id   AF-A0A8B8FUH2-F1
#
_cell.length_a   1.000
_cell.length_b   1.000
_cell.length_c   1.000
_cell.angle_alpha   90.00
_cell.angle_beta   90.00
_cell.angle_gamma   90.00
#
_symmetry.space_group_name_H-M   'P 1'
#
loop_
_entity.id
_entity.type
_entity.pdbx_description
1 polymer ?
#
loop_
_entity_poly.entity_id
_entity_poly.type
_entity_poly.pdbx_seq_one_letter_code
_entity_poly.pdbx_strand_id
1 'polypeptide(L)'
;MSHGYAFDSILETYEAVVETLDDVKNKEGCNDQRIGLIAGCLIEYLLSRRFLLIAFCFKYIFEILEPVNILLQSKDLDLHSTMNSIQNAQLAVHNLRDSNVFNKILIDVNNFMNKFSQFEFFDKLNQRIHRKKNARQ
;
A
#
# COMPACT_ATOMS: atom_id res chain seq x y z
N MET A 1 -1.63 13.95 13.26
CA MET A 1 -0.82 13.03 12.43
C MET A 1 -1.52 12.88 11.10
N SER A 2 -0.85 13.18 9.99
CA SER A 2 -1.45 13.05 8.66
C SER A 2 -1.44 11.58 8.21
N HIS A 3 -2.42 11.19 7.39
CA HIS A 3 -2.47 9.84 6.81
C HIS A 3 -1.24 9.55 5.93
N GLY A 4 -0.66 10.58 5.29
CA GLY A 4 0.58 10.47 4.53
C GLY A 4 1.76 10.04 5.41
N TYR A 5 1.97 10.72 6.54
CA TYR A 5 3.04 10.36 7.48
C TYR A 5 2.94 8.92 8.00
N ALA A 6 1.73 8.49 8.38
CA ALA A 6 1.51 7.11 8.81
C ALA A 6 1.82 6.10 7.70
N PHE A 7 1.50 6.45 6.45
CA PHE A 7 1.77 5.60 5.30
C PHE A 7 3.26 5.54 4.95
N ASP A 8 3.98 6.66 5.03
CA ASP A 8 5.43 6.69 4.83
C ASP A 8 6.14 5.81 5.88
N SER A 9 5.71 5.84 7.15
CA SER A 9 6.23 4.92 8.16
C SER A 9 6.02 3.44 7.81
N ILE A 10 4.90 3.08 7.17
CA ILE A 10 4.67 1.71 6.69
C ILE A 10 5.66 1.35 5.57
N LEU A 11 5.91 2.26 4.64
CA LEU A 11 6.88 2.04 3.56
C LEU A 11 8.32 1.97 4.06
N GLU A 12 8.67 2.76 5.07
CA GLU A 12 9.98 2.75 5.72
C GLU A 12 10.22 1.45 6.51
N THR A 13 9.18 0.94 7.16
CA THR A 13 9.24 -0.32 7.94
C THR A 13 9.01 -1.57 7.08
N TYR A 14 8.77 -1.42 5.78
CA TYR A 14 8.40 -2.50 4.87
C TYR A 14 9.38 -3.67 4.89
N GLU A 15 10.68 -3.39 4.77
CA GLU A 15 11.75 -4.41 4.79
C GLU A 15 11.74 -5.20 6.10
N ALA A 16 11.77 -4.49 7.23
CA ALA A 16 11.74 -5.11 8.55
C ALA A 16 10.50 -6.00 8.75
N VAL A 17 9.34 -5.60 8.23
CA VAL A 17 8.12 -6.41 8.28
C VAL A 17 8.26 -7.69 7.47
N VAL A 18 8.78 -7.62 6.24
CA VAL A 18 8.99 -8.79 5.38
C VAL A 18 10.01 -9.75 6.00
N GLU A 19 11.12 -9.25 6.52
CA GLU A 19 12.14 -10.06 7.20
C GLU A 19 11.59 -10.73 8.45
N THR A 20 10.83 -10.00 9.26
CA THR A 20 10.20 -10.55 10.47
C THR A 20 9.23 -11.68 10.11
N LEU A 21 8.45 -11.53 9.04
CA LEU A 21 7.54 -12.57 8.58
C LEU A 21 8.30 -13.80 8.07
N ASP A 22 9.42 -13.62 7.38
CA ASP A 22 10.26 -14.75 6.93
C ASP A 22 10.88 -15.49 8.13
N ASP A 23 11.33 -14.74 9.14
CA ASP A 23 11.79 -15.30 10.40
C ASP A 23 10.70 -16.12 11.11
N VAL A 24 9.47 -15.60 11.22
CA VAL A 24 8.33 -16.32 11.80
C VAL A 24 8.03 -17.59 11.01
N LYS A 25 8.03 -17.50 9.67
CA LYS A 25 7.79 -18.65 8.79
C LYS A 25 8.83 -19.76 9.01
N ASN A 26 10.10 -19.39 9.13
CA ASN A 26 11.21 -20.35 9.18
C ASN A 26 11.52 -20.86 10.59
N LYS A 27 11.30 -20.06 11.64
CA LYS A 27 11.61 -20.42 13.04
C LYS A 27 10.40 -20.96 13.80
N GLU A 28 9.24 -20.32 13.67
CA GLU A 28 8.03 -20.69 14.41
C GLU A 28 7.12 -21.64 13.61
N GLY A 29 7.14 -21.52 12.27
CA GLY A 29 6.36 -22.35 11.36
C GLY A 29 6.67 -23.86 11.43
N CYS A 30 7.86 -24.23 11.90
CA CYS A 30 8.22 -25.64 12.15
C CYS A 30 7.40 -26.25 13.31
N ASN A 31 7.04 -25.44 14.30
CA ASN A 31 6.29 -25.88 15.49
C ASN A 31 4.78 -25.69 15.30
N ASP A 32 4.36 -24.66 14.56
CA ASP A 32 2.97 -24.43 14.17
C ASP A 32 2.87 -24.16 12.66
N GLN A 33 2.53 -25.21 11.91
CA GLN A 33 2.38 -25.16 10.46
C GLN A 33 1.37 -24.09 10.01
N ARG A 34 0.38 -23.75 10.83
CA ARG A 34 -0.62 -22.73 10.50
C ARG A 34 -0.01 -21.34 10.55
N ILE A 35 0.83 -21.06 11.54
CA ILE A 35 1.55 -19.78 11.66
C ILE A 35 2.51 -19.62 10.49
N GLY A 36 3.28 -20.65 10.17
CA GLY A 36 4.20 -20.62 9.03
C GLY A 36 3.49 -20.38 7.69
N LEU A 37 2.33 -21.01 7.48
CA LEU A 37 1.51 -20.80 6.29
C LEU A 37 0.96 -19.37 6.20
N ILE A 38 0.44 -18.81 7.29
CA ILE A 38 -0.08 -17.43 7.31
C ILE A 38 1.05 -16.43 7.03
N ALA A 39 2.21 -16.59 7.67
CA ALA A 39 3.37 -15.74 7.43
C ALA A 39 3.82 -15.81 5.97
N GLY A 40 3.90 -17.00 5.39
CA GLY A 40 4.19 -17.18 3.96
C GLY A 40 3.18 -16.49 3.04
N CYS A 41 1.88 -16.63 3.30
CA CYS A 41 0.85 -15.94 2.51
C CYS A 41 0.95 -14.41 2.62
N LEU A 42 1.31 -13.87 3.79
CA LEU A 42 1.51 -12.44 3.98
C LEU A 42 2.73 -11.93 3.21
N ILE A 43 3.83 -12.67 3.22
CA ILE A 43 5.02 -12.35 2.40
C ILE A 43 4.65 -12.32 0.92
N GLU A 44 3.97 -13.34 0.40
CA GLU A 44 3.52 -13.39 -1.00
C GLU A 44 2.63 -12.19 -1.36
N TYR A 45 1.75 -11.77 -0.43
CA TYR A 45 0.90 -10.61 -0.64
C TYR A 45 1.69 -9.30 -0.67
N LEU A 46 2.58 -9.09 0.30
CA LEU A 46 3.40 -7.87 0.42
C LEU A 46 4.38 -7.73 -0.76
N LEU A 47 4.95 -8.83 -1.23
CA LEU A 47 5.84 -8.87 -2.41
C LEU A 47 5.07 -8.87 -3.74
N SER A 48 3.74 -8.79 -3.71
CA SER A 48 2.95 -8.67 -4.94
C SER A 48 3.00 -7.25 -5.48
N ARG A 49 3.26 -7.11 -6.78
CA ARG A 49 3.21 -5.82 -7.47
C ARG A 49 1.85 -5.13 -7.33
N ARG A 50 0.77 -5.92 -7.23
CA ARG A 50 -0.58 -5.42 -6.98
C ARG A 50 -0.69 -4.69 -5.64
N PHE A 51 -0.12 -5.25 -4.57
CA PHE A 51 -0.10 -4.58 -3.27
C PHE A 51 0.62 -3.23 -3.37
N LEU A 52 1.83 -3.23 -3.93
CA LEU A 52 2.63 -2.01 -4.12
C LEU A 52 1.90 -0.96 -4.96
N LEU A 53 1.26 -1.35 -6.07
CA LEU A 53 0.48 -0.42 -6.89
C LEU A 53 -0.65 0.23 -6.09
N ILE A 54 -1.41 -0.55 -5.33
CA ILE A 54 -2.49 -0.02 -4.50
C ILE A 54 -1.92 0.91 -3.42
N ALA A 55 -0.83 0.50 -2.76
CA ALA A 55 -0.11 1.29 -1.77
C ALA A 55 0.31 2.66 -2.34
N PHE A 56 0.98 2.69 -3.49
CA PHE A 56 1.42 3.93 -4.11
C PHE A 56 0.25 4.79 -4.61
N CYS A 57 -0.85 4.20 -5.09
CA CYS A 57 -2.06 4.97 -5.37
C CYS A 57 -2.59 5.69 -4.11
N PHE A 58 -2.61 5.02 -2.95
CA PHE A 58 -3.01 5.66 -1.70
C PHE A 58 -2.02 6.74 -1.25
N LYS A 59 -0.71 6.53 -1.46
CA LYS A 59 0.31 7.55 -1.19
C LYS A 59 -0.02 8.86 -1.92
N TYR A 60 -0.23 8.79 -3.22
CA TYR A 60 -0.59 9.94 -4.05
C TYR A 60 -1.91 10.59 -3.60
N ILE A 61 -2.92 9.80 -3.24
CA ILE A 61 -4.18 10.32 -2.71
C ILE A 61 -3.94 11.08 -1.39
N PHE A 62 -3.13 10.54 -0.48
CA PHE A 62 -2.84 11.18 0.80
C PHE A 62 -2.04 12.47 0.63
N GLU A 63 -1.06 12.51 -0.28
CA GLU A 63 -0.32 13.74 -0.62
C GLU A 63 -1.26 14.82 -1.17
N ILE A 64 -2.23 14.46 -2.02
CA ILE A 64 -3.22 15.42 -2.54
C ILE A 64 -4.15 15.95 -1.43
N LEU A 65 -4.56 15.08 -0.50
CA LEU A 65 -5.50 15.42 0.56
C LEU A 65 -4.85 16.08 1.78
N GLU A 66 -3.52 16.02 1.91
CA GLU A 66 -2.80 16.56 3.06
C GLU A 66 -3.04 18.06 3.28
N PRO A 67 -2.95 18.94 2.27
CA PRO A 67 -3.26 20.36 2.46
C PRO A 67 -4.70 20.61 2.93
N VAL A 68 -5.65 19.83 2.41
CA VAL A 68 -7.07 19.92 2.81
C VAL A 68 -7.24 19.50 4.26
N ASN A 69 -6.60 18.40 4.67
CA ASN A 69 -6.64 17.93 6.06
C ASN A 69 -6.06 18.94 7.03
N ILE A 70 -4.95 19.60 6.68
CA ILE A 70 -4.31 20.62 7.52
C ILE A 70 -5.25 21.82 7.69
N LEU A 71 -5.85 22.31 6.60
CA LEU A 71 -6.79 23.44 6.64
C LEU A 71 -8.05 23.12 7.43
N LEU A 72 -8.66 21.95 7.22
CA LEU A 72 -9.87 21.55 7.95
C LEU A 72 -9.65 21.33 9.44
N GLN A 73 -8.40 21.04 9.85
CA GLN A 73 -8.01 20.87 11.25
C GLN A 73 -7.44 22.15 11.87
N SER A 74 -7.36 23.26 11.12
CA SER A 74 -6.84 24.53 11.65
C SER A 74 -7.81 25.13 12.66
N LYS A 75 -7.27 25.76 13.71
CA LYS A 75 -8.07 26.42 14.75
C LYS A 75 -8.91 27.57 14.20
N ASP A 76 -8.29 28.35 13.32
CA ASP A 76 -8.95 29.42 12.58
C ASP A 76 -9.06 28.96 11.12
N LEU A 77 -10.27 28.54 10.75
CA LEU A 77 -10.55 27.99 9.43
C LEU A 77 -10.82 29.14 8.45
N ASP A 78 -9.87 29.41 7.55
CA ASP A 78 -10.09 30.27 6.40
C ASP A 78 -10.94 29.54 5.36
N LEU A 79 -12.23 29.90 5.28
CA LEU A 79 -13.18 29.29 4.36
C LEU A 79 -12.79 29.47 2.90
N HIS A 80 -12.19 30.61 2.53
CA HIS A 80 -11.79 30.87 1.16
C HIS A 80 -10.62 29.96 0.75
N SER A 81 -9.57 29.92 1.57
CA SER A 81 -8.43 29.02 1.34
C SER A 81 -8.83 27.56 1.37
N THR A 82 -9.73 27.17 2.29
CA THR A 82 -10.27 25.81 2.38
C THR A 82 -11.01 25.43 1.10
N MET A 83 -11.91 26.28 0.62
CA MET A 83 -12.68 26.01 -0.60
C MET A 83 -11.77 25.85 -1.82
N ASN A 84 -10.78 26.74 -1.97
CA ASN A 84 -9.80 26.66 -3.06
C ASN A 84 -8.97 25.37 -2.96
N SER A 85 -8.55 24.97 -1.76
CA SER A 85 -7.81 23.73 -1.54
C SER A 85 -8.64 22.49 -1.90
N ILE A 86 -9.91 22.46 -1.52
CA ILE A 86 -10.84 21.37 -1.88
C ILE A 86 -11.01 21.29 -3.40
N GLN A 87 -11.20 22.41 -4.09
CA GLN A 87 -11.32 22.43 -5.55
C GLN A 87 -10.04 21.91 -6.23
N ASN A 88 -8.87 22.34 -5.76
CA ASN A 88 -7.60 21.87 -6.26
C ASN A 88 -7.42 20.36 -6.03
N ALA A 89 -7.78 19.86 -4.84
CA ALA A 89 -7.73 18.44 -4.53
C ALA A 89 -8.68 17.63 -5.42
N GLN A 90 -9.89 18.12 -5.69
CA GLN A 90 -10.83 17.47 -6.62
C GLN A 90 -10.25 17.34 -8.02
N LEU A 91 -9.64 18.41 -8.54
CA LEU A 91 -8.97 18.40 -9.85
C LEU A 91 -7.79 17.43 -9.86
N ALA A 92 -6.97 17.43 -8.81
CA ALA A 92 -5.82 16.53 -8.69
C ALA A 92 -6.25 15.06 -8.61
N VAL A 93 -7.28 14.73 -7.81
CA VAL A 93 -7.85 13.38 -7.74
C VAL A 93 -8.44 12.94 -9.08
N HIS A 94 -9.10 13.85 -9.80
CA HIS A 94 -9.58 13.57 -11.15
C HIS A 94 -8.41 13.23 -12.09
N ASN A 95 -7.32 14.00 -12.03
CA ASN A 95 -6.13 13.80 -12.87
C ASN A 95 -5.33 12.54 -12.52
N LEU A 96 -5.48 11.97 -11.32
CA LEU A 96 -4.90 10.65 -11.01
C LEU A 96 -5.37 9.54 -11.94
N ARG A 97 -6.52 9.71 -12.60
CA ARG A 97 -7.05 8.76 -13.60
C ARG A 97 -6.38 8.88 -14.97
N ASP A 98 -5.56 9.91 -15.19
CA ASP A 98 -4.80 10.07 -16.43
C ASP A 98 -3.70 9.01 -16.53
N SER A 99 -3.59 8.38 -17.70
CA SER A 99 -2.54 7.44 -18.06
C SER A 99 -1.13 7.98 -17.78
N ASN A 100 -0.89 9.28 -17.94
CA ASN A 100 0.40 9.89 -17.65
C ASN A 100 0.76 9.85 -16.17
N VAL A 101 -0.22 10.10 -15.30
CA VAL A 101 -0.01 10.05 -13.84
C VAL A 101 0.12 8.59 -13.40
N PHE A 102 -0.70 7.70 -13.95
CA PHE A 102 -0.57 6.27 -13.72
C PHE A 102 0.82 5.73 -14.11
N ASN A 103 1.39 6.20 -15.22
CA ASN A 103 2.76 5.84 -15.62
C ASN A 103 3.82 6.32 -14.63
N LYS A 104 3.63 7.48 -13.98
CA LYS A 104 4.52 7.93 -12.89
C LYS A 104 4.43 7.01 -11.67
N ILE A 105 3.21 6.63 -11.27
CA ILE A 105 2.99 5.66 -10.19
C ILE A 105 3.70 4.33 -10.50
N LEU A 106 3.61 3.86 -11.75
CA LEU A 106 4.31 2.64 -12.18
C LEU A 106 5.84 2.77 -12.06
N ILE A 107 6.40 3.92 -12.44
CA ILE A 107 7.83 4.21 -12.30
C ILE A 107 8.24 4.19 -10.83
N ASP A 108 7.46 4.83 -9.96
CA ASP A 108 7.75 4.89 -8.52
C ASP A 108 7.68 3.51 -7.86
N VAL A 109 6.70 2.68 -8.25
CA VAL A 109 6.62 1.28 -7.80
C VAL A 109 7.84 0.49 -8.25
N ASN A 110 8.26 0.63 -9.52
CA ASN A 110 9.45 -0.06 -10.01
C ASN A 110 10.72 0.43 -9.29
N ASN A 111 10.84 1.73 -9.01
CA ASN A 111 11.95 2.28 -8.24
C ASN A 111 11.97 1.74 -6.81
N PHE A 112 10.80 1.60 -6.18
CA PHE A 112 10.66 0.98 -4.86
C PHE A 112 11.09 -0.48 -4.89
N MET A 113 10.62 -1.26 -5.87
CA MET A 113 11.05 -2.66 -6.04
C MET A 113 12.56 -2.77 -6.24
N ASN A 114 13.16 -1.90 -7.05
CA ASN A 114 14.60 -1.87 -7.28
C ASN A 114 15.41 -1.51 -6.02
N LYS A 115 14.84 -0.70 -5.12
CA LYS A 115 15.47 -0.38 -3.82
C LYS A 115 15.57 -1.62 -2.93
N PHE A 116 14.62 -2.54 -3.03
CA PHE A 116 14.59 -3.79 -2.27
C PHE A 116 14.94 -5.00 -3.14
N SER A 117 16.07 -4.93 -3.85
CA SER A 117 16.51 -5.96 -4.79
C SER A 117 16.81 -7.32 -4.17
N GLN A 118 16.92 -7.39 -2.84
CA GLN A 118 17.03 -8.63 -2.08
C GLN A 118 15.73 -9.45 -2.08
N PHE A 119 14.59 -8.84 -2.36
CA PHE A 119 13.30 -9.53 -2.42
C PHE A 119 12.89 -9.84 -3.86
N GLU A 120 12.29 -11.01 -4.06
CA GLU A 120 11.68 -11.39 -5.33
C GLU A 120 10.22 -10.93 -5.36
N PHE A 121 9.90 -9.99 -6.25
CA PHE A 121 8.55 -9.48 -6.41
C PHE A 121 7.75 -10.27 -7.45
N PHE A 122 6.45 -10.44 -7.20
CA PHE A 122 5.56 -11.22 -8.04
C PHE A 122 4.53 -10.34 -8.76
N ASP A 123 4.37 -10.52 -10.07
CA ASP A 123 3.36 -9.80 -10.87
C ASP A 123 1.92 -10.28 -10.61
N LYS A 124 1.73 -11.50 -10.07
CA LYS A 124 0.42 -12.10 -9.83
C LYS A 124 0.27 -12.50 -8.37
N LEU A 125 -0.83 -12.10 -7.74
CA LEU A 125 -1.35 -12.87 -6.61
C LEU A 125 -1.81 -14.21 -7.18
N ASN A 126 -1.28 -15.30 -6.62
CA ASN A 126 -1.73 -16.65 -6.94
C ASN A 126 -3.27 -16.68 -6.96
N GLN A 127 -3.83 -17.24 -8.03
CA GLN A 127 -5.23 -17.17 -8.40
C GLN A 127 -6.15 -17.48 -7.20
N ARG A 128 -7.29 -16.76 -7.10
CA ARG A 128 -8.36 -16.99 -6.12
C ARG A 128 -8.47 -18.49 -5.78
N ILE A 129 -8.16 -18.86 -4.54
CA ILE A 129 -8.46 -20.21 -4.04
C ILE A 129 -9.99 -20.34 -4.01
N HIS A 130 -10.57 -20.87 -5.10
CA HIS A 130 -11.96 -21.30 -5.11
C HIS A 130 -12.07 -22.47 -4.13
N ARG A 131 -12.58 -22.22 -2.92
CA ARG A 131 -13.02 -23.31 -2.04
C ARG A 131 -14.12 -24.09 -2.76
N LYS A 132 -13.83 -25.31 -3.22
CA LYS A 132 -14.90 -26.26 -3.58
C LYS A 132 -15.75 -26.48 -2.31
N LYS A 133 -17.05 -26.17 -2.38
CA LYS A 133 -18.00 -26.64 -1.38
C LYS A 133 -18.04 -28.16 -1.48
N ASN A 134 -17.58 -28.86 -0.44
CA ASN A 134 -17.82 -30.30 -0.32
C ASN A 134 -19.34 -30.49 -0.17
N ALA A 135 -19.99 -30.99 -1.22
CA ALA A 135 -21.35 -31.50 -1.12
C ALA A 135 -21.29 -32.71 -0.18
N ARG A 136 -21.98 -32.61 0.96
CA ARG A 136 -22.16 -33.73 1.88
C ARG A 136 -22.98 -34.80 1.14
N GLN A 137 -22.41 -36.00 0.99
CA GLN A 137 -23.14 -37.22 0.64
C GLN A 137 -23.78 -37.79 1.89
#